data_AF-A0A4R6KW77-F1
#
_entry.id   AF-A0A4R6KW77-F1
#
_cell.length_a   1.000
_cell.length_b   1.000
_cell.length_c   1.000
_cell.angle_alpha   90.00
_cell.angle_beta   90.00
_cell.angle_gamma   90.00
#
_symmetry.space_group_name_H-M   'P 1'
#
loop_
_entity.id
_entity.type
_entity.pdbx_description
1 polymer ?
#
loop_
_entity_poly.entity_id
_entity_poly.type
_entity_poly.pdbx_seq_one_letter_code
_entity_poly.pdbx_strand_id
1 'polypeptide(L)' 'MTMGTDDFLHELAVEVEADIELDRAGTPPDDDADWVLDPYEAQVEAADLNNLQGAIEALETDSGSYPPAHD' A
#
# COMPACT_ATOMS: atom_id res chain seq x y z
N MET A 1 12.87 18.48 6.23
CA MET A 1 13.07 17.82 4.93
C MET A 1 11.72 17.80 4.26
N THR A 2 11.56 18.41 3.10
CA THR A 2 10.33 18.26 2.29
C THR A 2 10.57 17.05 1.40
N MET A 3 9.98 15.89 1.73
CA MET A 3 9.95 14.76 0.80
C MET A 3 9.18 15.17 -0.44
N GLY A 4 9.69 14.81 -1.62
CA GLY A 4 8.93 14.93 -2.86
C GLY A 4 7.76 13.96 -2.85
N THR A 5 6.71 14.26 -3.61
CA THR A 5 5.55 13.36 -3.76
C THR A 5 5.97 11.97 -4.26
N ASP A 6 6.96 11.91 -5.15
CA ASP A 6 7.47 10.63 -5.66
C ASP A 6 8.23 9.83 -4.58
N ASP A 7 8.98 10.49 -3.70
CA ASP A 7 9.66 9.83 -2.58
C ASP A 7 8.66 9.25 -1.58
N PHE A 8 7.56 9.97 -1.34
CA PHE A 8 6.46 9.53 -0.46
C PHE A 8 5.68 8.36 -1.06
N LEU A 9 5.35 8.40 -2.35
CA LEU A 9 4.64 7.31 -3.02
C LEU A 9 5.49 6.03 -3.05
N HIS A 10 6.80 6.16 -3.27
CA HIS A 10 7.71 5.03 -3.26
C HIS A 10 7.81 4.37 -1.86
N GLU A 11 7.92 5.17 -0.80
CA GLU A 11 7.94 4.66 0.57
C GLU A 11 6.63 3.95 0.92
N LEU A 12 5.48 4.54 0.53
CA LEU A 12 4.17 3.93 0.72
C LEU A 12 4.01 2.62 -0.05
N ALA A 13 4.56 2.51 -1.27
CA ALA A 13 4.52 1.28 -2.06
C ALA A 13 5.27 0.13 -1.37
N VAL A 14 6.43 0.43 -0.77
CA VAL A 14 7.23 -0.55 -0.02
C VAL A 14 6.49 -1.04 1.22
N GLU A 15 5.81 -0.14 1.95
CA GLU A 15 5.01 -0.52 3.12
C GLU A 15 3.82 -1.42 2.73
N VAL A 16 3.08 -1.05 1.68
CA VAL A 16 1.93 -1.84 1.22
C VAL A 16 2.36 -3.22 0.70
N GLU A 17 3.51 -3.32 0.02
CA GLU A 17 4.03 -4.61 -0.44
C GLU A 17 4.40 -5.52 0.75
N ALA A 18 5.00 -4.96 1.80
CA ALA A 18 5.32 -5.69 3.02
C ALA A 18 4.04 -6.22 3.71
N ASP A 19 2.98 -5.42 3.79
CA ASP A 19 1.70 -5.83 4.38
C ASP A 19 1.03 -6.95 3.57
N ILE A 20 1.08 -6.88 2.24
CA ILE A 20 0.58 -7.95 1.35
C ILE A 20 1.35 -9.25 1.54
N GLU A 21 2.67 -9.18 1.71
CA GLU A 21 3.49 -10.37 1.97
C GLU A 21 3.18 -10.99 3.33
N LEU A 22 2.97 -10.17 4.36
CA LEU A 22 2.59 -10.62 5.70
C LEU A 22 1.22 -11.30 5.71
N ASP A 23 0.22 -10.70 5.06
CA ASP A 23 -1.12 -11.28 4.90
C ASP A 23 -1.07 -12.63 4.16
N ARG A 24 -0.30 -12.71 3.06
CA ARG A 24 -0.09 -13.97 2.32
C ARG A 24 0.61 -15.05 3.13
N ALA A 25 1.55 -14.66 3.99
CA ALA A 25 2.26 -15.60 4.85
C ALA A 25 1.33 -16.21 5.91
N GLY A 26 0.15 -15.62 6.15
CA GLY A 26 -0.80 -16.04 7.18
C GLY A 26 -0.15 -15.98 8.56
N THR A 27 0.83 -15.09 8.74
CA THR A 27 1.56 -14.94 10.00
C THR A 27 0.63 -14.24 10.98
N PRO A 28 0.23 -14.91 12.08
CA PRO A 28 -0.57 -14.26 13.09
C PRO A 28 0.22 -13.07 13.66
N PRO A 29 -0.42 -11.93 13.95
CA PRO A 29 0.26 -10.83 14.63
C PRO A 29 0.87 -11.33 15.94
N ASP A 30 2.08 -10.84 16.28
CA ASP A 30 2.83 -11.19 17.50
C ASP A 30 2.12 -10.71 18.81
N ASP A 31 0.95 -10.09 18.70
CA ASP A 31 0.19 -9.62 19.85
C ASP A 31 -0.60 -10.78 20.46
N ASP A 32 -0.49 -10.97 21.79
CA ASP A 32 -1.20 -11.98 22.60
C ASP A 32 -2.74 -11.77 22.64
N ALA A 33 -3.28 -11.05 21.66
CA ALA A 33 -4.68 -10.81 21.48
C ALA A 33 -5.32 -12.05 20.84
N ASP A 34 -6.15 -12.77 21.61
CA ASP A 34 -7.04 -13.86 21.17
C ASP A 34 -8.13 -13.40 20.15
N TRP A 35 -7.84 -12.37 19.36
CA TRP A 35 -8.70 -11.88 18.29
C TRP A 35 -8.49 -12.80 17.09
N VAL A 36 -9.26 -13.87 17.05
CA VAL A 36 -9.40 -14.71 15.86
C VAL A 36 -9.86 -13.80 14.72
N LEU A 37 -8.98 -13.54 13.75
CA LEU A 37 -9.33 -12.81 12.54
C LEU A 37 -10.48 -13.52 11.82
N ASP A 38 -11.53 -12.79 11.48
CA ASP A 38 -12.61 -13.31 10.65
C ASP A 38 -12.07 -13.55 9.22
N PRO A 39 -12.19 -14.76 8.65
CA PRO A 39 -11.73 -15.04 7.28
C PRO A 39 -12.36 -14.13 6.22
N TYR A 40 -13.56 -13.60 6.45
CA TYR A 40 -14.18 -12.63 5.56
C TYR A 40 -13.50 -11.26 5.67
N GLU A 41 -13.20 -10.79 6.88
CA GLU A 41 -12.50 -9.51 7.09
C GLU A 41 -11.09 -9.57 6.49
N ALA A 42 -10.35 -10.67 6.68
CA ALA A 42 -9.04 -10.88 6.06
C ALA A 42 -9.07 -10.78 4.52
N GLN A 43 -10.10 -11.35 3.88
CA GLN A 43 -10.26 -11.27 2.42
C GLN A 43 -10.60 -9.86 1.93
N VAL A 44 -11.36 -9.10 2.71
CA VAL A 44 -11.70 -7.71 2.40
C VAL A 44 -10.45 -6.83 2.52
N GLU A 45 -9.70 -6.98 3.60
CA GLU A 45 -8.45 -6.25 3.82
C GLU A 45 -7.42 -6.54 2.73
N ALA A 46 -7.25 -7.81 2.35
CA ALA A 46 -6.41 -8.18 1.21
C ALA A 46 -6.85 -7.49 -0.10
N ALA A 47 -8.16 -7.44 -0.38
CA ALA A 47 -8.67 -6.77 -1.57
C ALA A 47 -8.42 -5.26 -1.55
N ASP A 48 -8.56 -4.63 -0.37
CA ASP A 48 -8.32 -3.21 -0.18
C ASP A 48 -6.83 -2.85 -0.33
N LEU A 49 -5.92 -3.67 0.19
CA LEU A 49 -4.46 -3.48 0.02
C LEU A 49 -4.04 -3.58 -1.45
N ASN A 50 -4.56 -4.57 -2.19
CA ASN A 50 -4.27 -4.70 -3.62
C ASN A 50 -4.85 -3.53 -4.44
N ASN A 51 -6.00 -2.99 -4.04
CA ASN A 51 -6.59 -1.79 -4.66
C ASN A 51 -5.71 -0.56 -4.39
N LEU A 52 -5.26 -0.38 -3.15
CA LEU A 52 -4.36 0.70 -2.76
C LEU A 52 -3.05 0.65 -3.54
N GLN A 53 -2.45 -0.54 -3.70
CA GLN A 53 -1.25 -0.73 -4.52
C GLN A 53 -1.48 -0.26 -5.97
N GLY A 54 -2.57 -0.69 -6.60
CA GLY A 54 -2.89 -0.27 -7.97
C GLY A 54 -3.14 1.24 -8.11
N ALA A 55 -3.69 1.88 -7.08
CA ALA A 55 -3.87 3.34 -7.05
C ALA A 55 -2.54 4.09 -6.92
N ILE A 56 -1.60 3.58 -6.11
CA ILE A 56 -0.25 4.14 -5.98
C ILE A 56 0.50 4.03 -7.31
N GLU A 57 0.50 2.84 -7.94
CA GLU A 57 1.12 2.63 -9.25
C GLU A 57 0.54 3.56 -10.34
N ALA A 58 -0.77 3.79 -10.32
CA ALA A 58 -1.41 4.73 -11.23
C ALA A 58 -0.96 6.18 -11.00
N LEU A 59 -0.74 6.59 -9.74
CA LEU A 59 -0.28 7.94 -9.42
C LEU A 59 1.21 8.16 -9.71
N GLU A 60 2.06 7.15 -9.49
CA GLU A 60 3.48 7.19 -9.86
C GLU A 60 3.69 7.26 -11.37
N THR A 61 2.80 6.63 -12.15
CA THR A 61 2.87 6.70 -13.62
C THR A 61 2.31 8.00 -14.18
N ASP A 62 1.32 8.62 -13.51
CA ASP A 62 0.73 9.90 -13.90
C ASP A 62 1.62 11.11 -13.53
N SER A 63 2.35 11.04 -12.40
CA SER A 63 3.28 12.11 -11.97
C SER A 63 4.43 12.37 -12.95
N GLY A 64 4.75 11.41 -13.82
CA GLY A 64 5.74 11.56 -14.90
C GLY A 64 5.26 12.31 -16.15
N SER A 65 3.96 12.66 -16.27
CA SER A 65 3.37 13.16 -17.53
C SER A 65 3.03 14.64 -17.58
N TYR A 66 3.37 15.44 -16.56
CA TYR A 66 3.08 16.88 -16.58
C TYR A 66 4.14 17.65 -17.41
N PRO A 67 3.82 18.21 -18.59
CA PRO A 67 4.71 19.19 -19.21
C PRO A 67 4.78 20.42 -18.29
N PRO A 68 5.95 21.10 -18.18
CA PRO A 68 6.02 22.33 -17.44
C PRO A 68 5.04 23.33 -18.06
N ALA A 69 4.10 23.82 -17.25
CA ALA A 69 3.26 24.94 -17.63
C ALA A 69 4.18 26.14 -17.90
N HIS A 70 4.42 26.42 -19.18
CA HIS A 70 5.13 27.62 -19.61
C HIS A 70 4.23 28.84 -19.36
N ASP A 71 4.75 29.78 -18.57
CA ASP A 71 4.21 31.11 -18.28
C ASP A 71 4.33 32.05 -19.51
#